data_AF-A0A395Y6K8-F1
#
_entry.id   AF-A0A395Y6K8-F1
#
_cell.length_a   1.000
_cell.length_b   1.000
_cell.length_c   1.000
_cell.angle_alpha   90.00
_cell.angle_beta   90.00
_cell.angle_gamma   90.00
#
_symmetry.space_group_name_H-M   'P 1'
#
loop_
_entity.id
_entity.type
_entity.pdbx_description
1 polymer ?
#
loop_
_entity_poly.entity_id
_entity_poly.type
_entity_poly.pdbx_seq_one_letter_code
_entity_poly.pdbx_strand_id
1 'polypeptide(L)'
;MKVVITYDNGRVDVFDDGRFTAAQPFGSNAMLANYELRFDRLGQTGLWLCIHHYDISPGAAQLDSQEGTPRASRSRGWQFLLAEKEEVSHVVQIKADERELAFRVGGELVDAAKFKQMVDLCISDASQKSKAQCAVELFGILSRMPGASVAAPEEICSRFGFGLGAYDEALAISASPPGSFGERHPGKEDGTQDVGCEWMKGLDDEVPD
;
A
#
# COMPACT_ATOMS: atom_id res chain seq x y z
N MET A 1 11.81 -3.72 -9.57
CA MET A 1 10.73 -3.32 -8.65
C MET A 1 10.61 -4.35 -7.53
N LYS A 2 10.57 -3.89 -6.28
CA LYS A 2 10.35 -4.71 -5.08
C LYS A 2 8.98 -4.39 -4.47
N VAL A 3 8.09 -5.38 -4.42
CA VAL A 3 6.78 -5.28 -3.74
C VAL A 3 6.84 -6.00 -2.40
N VAL A 4 6.38 -5.34 -1.34
CA VAL A 4 6.31 -5.91 0.02
C VAL A 4 4.87 -5.87 0.48
N ILE A 5 4.35 -7.01 0.92
CA ILE A 5 3.00 -7.16 1.48
C ILE A 5 3.13 -7.63 2.92
N THR A 6 2.62 -6.84 3.86
CA THR A 6 2.59 -7.16 5.29
C THR A 6 1.19 -7.58 5.67
N TYR A 7 1.06 -8.68 6.41
CA TYR A 7 -0.20 -9.22 6.90
C TYR A 7 -0.36 -9.04 8.42
N ASP A 8 -1.60 -9.12 8.91
CA ASP A 8 -1.97 -8.94 10.32
C ASP A 8 -1.46 -10.06 11.25
N ASN A 9 -1.15 -11.23 10.69
CA ASN A 9 -0.59 -12.38 11.39
C ASN A 9 0.95 -12.38 11.45
N GLY A 10 1.60 -11.28 11.04
CA GLY A 10 3.06 -11.16 11.02
C GLY A 10 3.74 -11.76 9.79
N ARG A 11 3.00 -12.38 8.86
CA ARG A 11 3.55 -12.78 7.55
C ARG A 11 3.97 -11.54 6.77
N VAL A 12 5.11 -11.65 6.09
CA VAL A 12 5.61 -10.63 5.16
C VAL A 12 6.05 -11.31 3.88
N ASP A 13 5.41 -10.96 2.77
CA ASP A 13 5.79 -11.45 1.44
C ASP A 13 6.60 -10.37 0.72
N VAL A 14 7.73 -10.79 0.15
CA VAL A 14 8.66 -9.90 -0.58
C VAL A 14 8.85 -10.44 -1.99
N PHE A 15 8.37 -9.67 -2.98
CA PHE A 15 8.52 -9.96 -4.39
C PHE A 15 9.58 -9.01 -4.97
N ASP A 16 10.74 -9.56 -5.34
CA ASP A 16 11.88 -8.79 -5.84
C ASP A 16 12.35 -9.38 -7.17
N ASP A 17 12.26 -8.56 -8.23
CA ASP A 17 12.68 -8.95 -9.57
C ASP A 17 14.19 -8.78 -9.81
N GLY A 18 14.97 -8.29 -8.85
CA GLY A 18 16.38 -7.97 -9.02
C GLY A 18 17.37 -9.03 -8.50
N ARG A 19 16.96 -9.92 -7.59
CA ARG A 19 17.92 -10.78 -6.85
C ARG A 19 17.98 -12.25 -7.28
N PHE A 20 16.97 -12.77 -7.97
CA PHE A 20 16.91 -14.20 -8.36
C PHE A 20 16.24 -14.43 -9.71
N THR A 21 16.16 -13.42 -10.57
CA THR A 21 15.57 -13.53 -11.90
C THR A 21 16.67 -13.48 -12.98
N ALA A 22 16.36 -13.98 -14.18
CA ALA A 22 17.24 -13.79 -15.33
C ALA A 22 17.37 -12.28 -15.62
N ALA A 23 18.59 -11.80 -15.89
CA ALA A 23 18.83 -10.38 -16.16
C ALA A 23 18.11 -9.84 -17.41
N GLN A 24 17.79 -10.72 -18.37
CA GLN A 24 17.02 -10.40 -19.59
C GLN A 24 15.91 -11.43 -19.79
N PRO A 25 14.84 -11.41 -18.97
CA PRO A 25 13.81 -12.44 -18.99
C PRO A 25 12.92 -12.37 -20.25
N PHE A 26 12.99 -11.27 -21.00
CA PHE A 26 12.25 -11.04 -22.25
C PHE A 26 13.15 -11.06 -23.51
N GLY A 27 14.40 -11.50 -23.38
CA GLY A 27 15.37 -11.54 -24.48
C GLY A 27 16.03 -10.18 -24.77
N SER A 28 16.99 -10.20 -25.70
CA SER A 28 17.89 -9.07 -25.98
C SER A 28 17.22 -7.84 -26.61
N ASN A 29 16.03 -8.00 -27.18
CA ASN A 29 15.32 -6.93 -27.90
C ASN A 29 14.34 -6.17 -27.00
N ALA A 30 14.14 -6.63 -25.76
CA ALA A 30 13.34 -5.91 -24.77
C ALA A 30 14.15 -4.74 -24.19
N MET A 31 13.72 -3.51 -24.49
CA MET A 31 14.42 -2.29 -24.08
C MET A 31 13.82 -1.60 -22.85
N LEU A 32 12.56 -1.89 -22.54
CA LEU A 32 11.86 -1.31 -21.40
C LEU A 32 10.88 -2.31 -20.82
N ALA A 33 10.86 -2.42 -19.48
CA ALA A 33 9.83 -3.14 -18.74
C ALA A 33 8.73 -2.17 -18.27
N ASN A 34 7.49 -2.62 -18.31
CA ASN A 34 6.32 -1.92 -17.76
C ASN A 34 5.68 -2.79 -16.69
N TYR A 35 5.62 -2.27 -15.47
CA TYR A 35 5.03 -2.93 -14.31
C TYR A 35 3.67 -2.28 -13.99
N GLU A 36 2.62 -3.10 -13.97
CA GLU A 36 1.28 -2.66 -13.57
C GLU A 36 0.85 -3.42 -12.32
N LEU A 37 0.72 -2.71 -11.19
CA LEU A 37 0.14 -3.26 -9.97
C LEU A 37 -1.37 -2.96 -9.93
N ARG A 38 -2.20 -4.01 -9.99
CA ARG A 38 -3.64 -3.93 -10.31
C ARG A 38 -4.52 -3.85 -9.06
N PHE A 39 -4.52 -2.68 -8.41
CA PHE A 39 -5.43 -2.39 -7.28
C PHE A 39 -6.91 -2.39 -7.69
N ASP A 40 -7.23 -2.19 -8.97
CA ASP A 40 -8.59 -2.25 -9.51
C ASP A 40 -9.25 -3.63 -9.35
N ARG A 41 -8.47 -4.68 -9.09
CA ARG A 41 -8.93 -6.07 -9.00
C ARG A 41 -8.92 -6.65 -7.59
N LEU A 42 -8.52 -5.86 -6.60
CA LEU A 42 -8.23 -6.31 -5.23
C LEU A 42 -9.40 -7.10 -4.62
N GLY A 43 -10.62 -6.55 -4.69
CA GLY A 43 -11.83 -7.19 -4.15
C GLY A 43 -12.45 -8.27 -5.03
N GLN A 44 -11.94 -8.50 -6.24
CA GLN A 44 -12.49 -9.47 -7.19
C GLN A 44 -11.63 -10.73 -7.29
N THR A 45 -10.33 -10.56 -7.52
CA THR A 45 -9.40 -11.65 -7.81
C THR A 45 -8.07 -11.54 -7.06
N GLY A 46 -7.95 -10.61 -6.10
CA GLY A 46 -6.72 -10.36 -5.36
C GLY A 46 -5.79 -9.32 -6.00
N LEU A 47 -4.56 -9.24 -5.51
CA LEU A 47 -3.54 -8.29 -5.98
C LEU A 47 -2.70 -8.91 -7.10
N TRP A 48 -2.72 -8.31 -8.28
CA TRP A 48 -1.98 -8.79 -9.45
C TRP A 48 -0.87 -7.82 -9.86
N LEU A 49 0.29 -8.36 -10.19
CA LEU A 49 1.36 -7.67 -10.89
C LEU A 49 1.39 -8.14 -12.35
N CYS A 50 1.16 -7.24 -13.30
CA CYS A 50 1.39 -7.51 -14.71
C CYS A 50 2.75 -6.94 -15.12
N ILE A 51 3.56 -7.73 -15.81
CA ILE A 51 4.83 -7.28 -16.37
C ILE A 51 4.78 -7.41 -17.87
N HIS A 52 4.96 -6.29 -18.56
CA HIS A 52 5.04 -6.19 -20.01
C HIS A 52 6.40 -5.66 -20.42
N HIS A 53 6.74 -5.77 -21.70
CA HIS A 53 7.99 -5.22 -22.21
C HIS A 53 7.77 -4.51 -23.54
N TYR A 54 8.72 -3.66 -23.91
CA TYR A 54 8.77 -3.00 -25.22
C TYR A 54 9.89 -3.59 -26.06
N ASP A 55 9.54 -4.09 -27.23
CA ASP A 55 10.43 -4.77 -28.15
C ASP A 55 10.78 -3.85 -29.34
N ILE A 56 12.05 -3.86 -29.75
CA ILE A 56 12.58 -3.12 -30.91
C ILE A 56 12.85 -4.00 -32.14
N SER A 57 12.47 -5.28 -32.10
CA SER A 57 12.64 -6.21 -33.21
C SER A 57 12.07 -5.62 -34.51
N PRO A 58 12.74 -5.74 -35.68
CA PRO A 58 12.29 -5.10 -36.92
C PRO A 58 10.87 -5.45 -37.38
N GLY A 59 10.33 -6.61 -36.97
CA GLY A 59 8.93 -6.98 -37.22
C GLY A 59 7.92 -6.43 -36.21
N ALA A 60 8.39 -5.99 -35.04
CA ALA A 60 7.59 -5.40 -33.96
C ALA A 60 7.70 -3.87 -33.93
N ALA A 61 8.82 -3.31 -34.38
CA ALA A 61 9.05 -1.89 -34.51
C ALA A 61 8.43 -1.39 -35.83
N GLN A 62 7.43 -0.53 -35.72
CA GLN A 62 6.87 0.15 -36.89
C GLN A 62 7.70 1.41 -37.15
N LEU A 63 8.13 1.60 -38.40
CA LEU A 63 8.62 2.90 -38.85
C LEU A 63 7.43 3.86 -38.84
N ASP A 64 7.52 4.91 -38.01
CA ASP A 64 6.65 6.05 -38.20
C ASP A 64 7.14 6.80 -39.44
N SER A 65 6.33 6.75 -40.51
CA SER A 65 6.68 7.29 -41.82
C SER A 65 6.76 8.81 -41.82
N GLN A 66 6.34 9.50 -40.75
CA GLN A 66 6.40 10.95 -40.64
C GLN A 66 7.62 11.48 -39.88
N GLU A 67 8.17 10.76 -38.89
CA GLU A 67 9.26 11.24 -38.03
C GLU A 67 10.61 10.53 -38.24
N GLY A 68 10.65 9.42 -38.99
CA GLY A 68 11.89 8.67 -39.26
C GLY A 68 12.50 7.96 -38.04
N THR A 69 11.93 8.15 -36.85
CA THR A 69 12.33 7.46 -35.61
C THR A 69 11.57 6.14 -35.48
N PRO A 70 12.25 4.98 -35.35
CA PRO A 70 11.58 3.70 -35.15
C PRO A 70 10.78 3.67 -33.84
N ARG A 71 9.55 3.18 -33.89
CA ARG A 71 8.69 3.06 -32.71
C ARG A 71 8.76 1.65 -32.13
N ALA A 72 9.27 1.52 -30.91
CA ALA A 72 9.17 0.28 -30.15
C ALA A 72 7.69 -0.04 -29.85
N SER A 73 7.32 -1.32 -29.88
CA SER A 73 5.95 -1.75 -29.57
C SER A 73 5.87 -2.49 -28.24
N ARG A 74 4.72 -2.36 -27.57
CA ARG A 74 4.44 -3.03 -26.30
C ARG A 74 4.01 -4.47 -26.55
N SER A 75 4.75 -5.42 -26.01
CA SER A 75 4.42 -6.84 -25.97
C SER A 75 3.80 -7.19 -24.61
N ARG A 76 2.69 -7.94 -24.63
CA ARG A 76 2.05 -8.39 -23.39
C ARG A 76 2.87 -9.53 -22.78
N GLY A 77 3.44 -9.31 -21.58
CA GLY A 77 4.07 -10.38 -20.79
C GLY A 77 3.11 -11.05 -19.81
N TRP A 78 3.61 -11.32 -18.61
CA TRP A 78 2.99 -12.21 -17.62
C TRP A 78 2.16 -11.48 -16.58
N GLN A 79 1.27 -12.22 -15.92
CA GLN A 79 0.53 -11.78 -14.75
C GLN A 79 0.90 -12.68 -13.56
N PHE A 80 1.22 -12.06 -12.43
CA PHE A 80 1.61 -12.72 -11.21
C PHE A 80 0.59 -12.37 -10.12
N LEU A 81 -0.04 -13.38 -9.54
CA LEU A 81 -0.89 -13.20 -8.36
C LEU A 81 0.03 -13.05 -7.15
N LEU A 82 0.00 -11.88 -6.51
CA LEU A 82 0.82 -11.59 -5.34
C LEU A 82 0.09 -11.90 -4.03
N ALA A 83 -1.23 -11.72 -4.00
CA ALA A 83 -2.09 -12.06 -2.87
C ALA A 83 -3.46 -12.47 -3.39
N GLU A 84 -3.98 -13.60 -2.91
CA GLU A 84 -5.32 -14.09 -3.24
C GLU A 84 -6.39 -13.16 -2.66
N LYS A 85 -7.60 -13.23 -3.22
CA LYS A 85 -8.73 -12.41 -2.76
C LYS A 85 -9.02 -12.63 -1.27
N GLU A 86 -8.91 -13.87 -0.82
CA GLU A 86 -9.16 -14.30 0.56
C GLU A 86 -8.11 -13.74 1.53
N GLU A 87 -6.90 -13.48 1.03
CA GLU A 87 -5.80 -12.93 1.83
C GLU A 87 -5.88 -11.41 1.97
N VAL A 88 -6.58 -10.73 1.06
CA VAL A 88 -6.69 -9.27 1.03
C VAL A 88 -7.21 -8.71 2.34
N SER A 89 -8.17 -9.36 3.02
CA SER A 89 -8.68 -8.91 4.32
C SER A 89 -7.62 -8.86 5.41
N HIS A 90 -6.56 -9.67 5.29
CA HIS A 90 -5.45 -9.77 6.23
C HIS A 90 -4.27 -8.86 5.86
N VAL A 91 -4.25 -8.29 4.65
CA VAL A 91 -3.19 -7.36 4.23
C VAL A 91 -3.27 -6.07 5.04
N VAL A 92 -2.21 -5.73 5.76
CA VAL A 92 -2.07 -4.50 6.56
C VAL A 92 -1.39 -3.39 5.76
N GLN A 93 -0.42 -3.72 4.91
CA GLN A 93 0.34 -2.72 4.16
C GLN A 93 0.84 -3.30 2.84
N ILE A 94 0.84 -2.48 1.80
CA ILE A 94 1.47 -2.78 0.51
C ILE A 94 2.45 -1.66 0.20
N LYS A 95 3.71 -2.02 -0.09
CA LYS A 95 4.77 -1.12 -0.55
C LYS A 95 5.32 -1.56 -1.89
N ALA A 96 5.74 -0.60 -2.72
CA ALA A 96 6.59 -0.85 -3.89
C ALA A 96 7.77 0.12 -3.88
N ASP A 97 9.00 -0.40 -3.97
CA ASP A 97 10.24 0.40 -3.98
C ASP A 97 10.26 1.48 -2.87
N GLU A 98 10.00 1.07 -1.62
CA GLU A 98 9.88 1.90 -0.41
C GLU A 98 8.66 2.84 -0.35
N ARG A 99 7.93 3.02 -1.45
CA ARG A 99 6.68 3.79 -1.46
C ARG A 99 5.53 2.97 -0.92
N GLU A 100 4.86 3.47 0.11
CA GLU A 100 3.60 2.91 0.59
C GLU A 100 2.47 3.19 -0.42
N LEU A 101 1.81 2.13 -0.86
CA LEU A 101 0.73 2.18 -1.85
C LEU A 101 -0.64 1.95 -1.21
N ALA A 102 -0.70 1.14 -0.15
CA ALA A 102 -1.89 0.97 0.66
C ALA A 102 -1.53 0.66 2.12
N PHE A 103 -2.41 1.05 3.03
CA PHE A 103 -2.33 0.68 4.44
C PHE A 103 -3.73 0.46 5.02
N ARG A 104 -3.84 -0.39 6.03
CA ARG A 104 -5.13 -0.75 6.64
C ARG A 104 -5.48 0.17 7.80
N VAL A 105 -6.72 0.65 7.82
CA VAL A 105 -7.35 1.36 8.94
C VAL A 105 -8.77 0.84 9.10
N GLY A 106 -9.21 0.51 10.31
CA GLY A 106 -10.60 0.13 10.58
C GLY A 106 -11.11 -1.07 9.77
N GLY A 107 -10.24 -1.99 9.37
CA GLY A 107 -10.63 -3.14 8.55
C GLY A 107 -10.79 -2.83 7.05
N GLU A 108 -10.36 -1.67 6.57
CA GLU A 108 -10.33 -1.31 5.14
C GLU A 108 -8.92 -0.93 4.68
N LEU A 109 -8.58 -1.23 3.42
CA LEU A 109 -7.34 -0.76 2.80
C LEU A 109 -7.54 0.64 2.22
N VAL A 110 -6.76 1.59 2.72
CA VAL A 110 -6.69 2.98 2.26
C VAL A 110 -5.74 3.08 1.07
N ASP A 111 -6.13 3.82 0.03
CA ASP A 111 -5.26 4.21 -1.07
C ASP A 111 -4.24 5.26 -0.57
N ALA A 112 -3.03 4.79 -0.27
CA ALA A 112 -1.98 5.62 0.31
C ALA A 112 -1.44 6.65 -0.69
N ALA A 113 -1.47 6.34 -1.98
CA ALA A 113 -0.98 7.24 -3.01
C ALA A 113 -1.91 8.45 -3.16
N LYS A 114 -3.22 8.20 -3.23
CA LYS A 114 -4.24 9.26 -3.28
C LYS A 114 -4.28 10.05 -1.98
N PHE A 115 -4.19 9.37 -0.84
CA PHE A 115 -4.12 10.03 0.47
C PHE A 115 -2.92 10.97 0.56
N LYS A 116 -1.72 10.47 0.25
CA LYS A 116 -0.50 11.29 0.27
C LYS A 116 -0.59 12.49 -0.66
N GLN A 117 -1.12 12.31 -1.86
CA GLN A 117 -1.31 13.43 -2.80
C GLN A 117 -2.19 14.52 -2.21
N MET A 118 -3.29 14.14 -1.56
CA MET A 118 -4.20 15.12 -0.93
C MET A 118 -3.58 15.78 0.29
N VAL A 119 -2.84 15.04 1.13
CA VAL A 119 -2.09 15.61 2.25
C VAL A 119 -1.07 16.65 1.74
N ASP A 120 -0.26 16.30 0.74
CA ASP A 120 0.76 17.18 0.17
C ASP A 120 0.14 18.46 -0.45
N LEU A 121 -1.07 18.36 -1.01
CA LEU A 121 -1.79 19.49 -1.62
C LEU A 121 -2.48 20.41 -0.60
N CYS A 122 -2.97 19.87 0.52
CA CYS A 122 -3.90 20.58 1.40
C CYS A 122 -3.35 20.90 2.79
N ILE A 123 -2.33 20.17 3.27
CA ILE A 123 -1.85 20.26 4.65
C ILE A 123 -0.36 20.64 4.65
N SER A 124 -0.05 21.89 5.02
CA SER A 124 1.32 22.43 4.97
C SER A 124 2.25 21.92 6.09
N ASP A 125 1.68 21.51 7.22
CA ASP A 125 2.38 21.05 8.44
C ASP A 125 2.21 19.54 8.67
N ALA A 126 1.98 18.78 7.59
CA ALA A 126 1.74 17.34 7.64
C ALA A 126 2.87 16.54 8.33
N SER A 127 4.11 17.06 8.35
CA SER A 127 5.25 16.42 9.02
C SER A 127 5.11 16.33 10.55
N GLN A 128 4.22 17.13 11.14
CA GLN A 128 3.94 17.14 12.58
C GLN A 128 2.66 16.39 12.95
N LYS A 129 2.01 15.75 11.96
CA LYS A 129 0.70 15.12 12.11
C LYS A 129 0.79 13.63 11.81
N SER A 130 0.05 12.84 12.59
CA SER A 130 -0.21 11.44 12.27
C SER A 130 -1.11 11.32 11.03
N LYS A 131 -1.12 10.15 10.39
CA LYS A 131 -2.06 9.86 9.29
C LYS A 131 -3.53 10.05 9.70
N ALA A 132 -3.88 9.69 10.93
CA ALA A 132 -5.22 9.87 11.47
C ALA A 132 -5.61 11.35 11.57
N GLN A 133 -4.73 12.19 12.10
CA GLN A 133 -4.94 13.65 12.15
C GLN A 133 -5.06 14.25 10.75
N CYS A 134 -4.19 13.83 9.82
CA CYS A 134 -4.26 14.26 8.42
C CYS A 134 -5.58 13.85 7.76
N ALA A 135 -6.12 12.66 8.04
CA ALA A 135 -7.40 12.20 7.49
C ALA A 135 -8.57 13.07 7.98
N VAL A 136 -8.63 13.36 9.29
CA VAL A 136 -9.66 14.23 9.88
C VAL A 136 -9.60 15.64 9.33
N GLU A 137 -8.40 16.20 9.21
CA GLU A 137 -8.21 17.53 8.66
C GLU A 137 -8.56 17.60 7.17
N LEU A 138 -8.16 16.60 6.37
CA LEU A 138 -8.55 16.51 4.96
C LEU A 138 -10.06 16.44 4.80
N PHE A 139 -10.75 15.63 5.61
CA PHE A 139 -12.21 15.60 5.60
C PHE A 139 -12.80 16.99 5.89
N GLY A 140 -12.29 17.70 6.91
CA GLY A 140 -12.73 19.05 7.24
C GLY A 140 -12.42 20.10 6.16
N ILE A 141 -11.29 19.99 5.46
CA ILE A 141 -10.94 20.85 4.33
C ILE A 141 -11.87 20.59 3.15
N LEU A 142 -12.03 19.32 2.76
CA LEU A 142 -12.82 18.91 1.60
C LEU A 142 -14.31 19.16 1.79
N SER A 143 -14.82 19.01 3.01
CA SER A 143 -16.22 19.34 3.36
C SER A 143 -16.56 20.82 3.16
N ARG A 144 -15.55 21.71 3.20
CA ARG A 144 -15.72 23.16 3.01
C ARG A 144 -15.54 23.62 1.57
N MET A 145 -15.13 22.73 0.66
CA MET A 145 -14.92 23.09 -0.75
C MET A 145 -16.26 23.35 -1.46
N PRO A 146 -16.30 24.27 -2.46
CA PRO A 146 -17.48 24.47 -3.28
C PRO A 146 -17.97 23.16 -3.89
N GLY A 147 -19.28 22.89 -3.76
CA GLY A 147 -19.89 21.63 -4.23
C GLY A 147 -19.82 20.46 -3.25
N ALA A 148 -19.14 20.59 -2.10
CA ALA A 148 -19.11 19.56 -1.06
C ALA A 148 -20.31 19.61 -0.11
N SER A 149 -21.05 20.72 -0.06
CA SER A 149 -22.20 20.92 0.87
C SER A 149 -23.36 19.94 0.66
N VAL A 150 -23.38 19.18 -0.44
CA VAL A 150 -24.40 18.16 -0.76
C VAL A 150 -23.77 16.76 -0.87
N ALA A 151 -22.44 16.67 -0.78
CA ALA A 151 -21.73 15.40 -0.90
C ALA A 151 -21.94 14.57 0.37
N ALA A 152 -22.21 13.28 0.21
CA ALA A 152 -22.28 12.35 1.32
C ALA A 152 -20.88 12.15 1.93
N PRO A 153 -20.75 11.86 3.25
CA PRO A 153 -19.45 11.63 3.90
C PRO A 153 -18.57 10.60 3.18
N GLU A 154 -19.17 9.54 2.62
CA GLU A 154 -18.50 8.51 1.83
C GLU A 154 -17.82 9.10 0.59
N GLU A 155 -18.50 10.03 -0.09
CA GLU A 155 -17.97 10.69 -1.28
C GLU A 155 -16.77 11.57 -0.90
N ILE A 156 -16.86 12.29 0.21
CA ILE A 156 -15.76 13.11 0.73
C ILE A 156 -14.56 12.23 1.08
N CYS A 157 -14.77 11.12 1.80
CA CYS A 157 -13.72 10.14 2.13
C CYS A 157 -13.03 9.58 0.87
N SER A 158 -13.82 9.22 -0.14
CA SER A 158 -13.31 8.65 -1.37
C SER A 158 -12.35 9.59 -2.12
N ARG A 159 -12.50 10.92 -1.96
CA ARG A 159 -11.65 11.94 -2.61
C ARG A 159 -10.21 11.91 -2.11
N PHE A 160 -9.95 11.40 -0.90
CA PHE A 160 -8.60 11.26 -0.35
C PHE A 160 -8.20 9.81 -0.06
N GLY A 161 -8.92 8.82 -0.64
CA GLY A 161 -8.50 7.42 -0.63
C GLY A 161 -9.00 6.60 0.56
N PHE A 162 -9.91 7.15 1.36
CA PHE A 162 -10.53 6.45 2.50
C PHE A 162 -11.92 5.94 2.15
N GLY A 163 -12.28 4.78 2.71
CA GLY A 163 -13.67 4.42 2.94
C GLY A 163 -14.20 5.12 4.20
N LEU A 164 -15.52 5.15 4.37
CA LEU A 164 -16.12 5.81 5.54
C LEU A 164 -15.74 5.09 6.85
N GLY A 165 -15.71 3.74 6.85
CA GLY A 165 -15.33 2.97 8.04
C GLY A 165 -13.89 3.22 8.48
N ALA A 166 -12.94 3.25 7.54
CA ALA A 166 -11.56 3.64 7.81
C ALA A 166 -11.45 5.08 8.34
N TYR A 167 -12.29 5.99 7.84
CA TYR A 167 -12.31 7.37 8.32
C TYR A 167 -12.86 7.47 9.76
N ASP A 168 -13.94 6.76 10.08
CA ASP A 168 -14.50 6.74 11.43
C ASP A 168 -13.49 6.20 12.44
N GLU A 169 -12.74 5.16 12.08
CA GLU A 169 -11.65 4.64 12.92
C GLU A 169 -10.50 5.68 13.05
N ALA A 170 -10.11 6.34 11.96
CA ALA A 170 -9.10 7.40 12.00
C ALA A 170 -9.56 8.58 12.89
N LEU A 171 -10.84 8.93 12.85
CA LEU A 171 -11.43 9.96 13.70
C LEU A 171 -11.36 9.55 15.17
N ALA A 172 -11.75 8.31 15.51
CA ALA A 172 -11.66 7.77 16.87
C ALA A 172 -10.20 7.76 17.38
N ILE A 173 -9.25 7.35 16.54
CA ILE A 173 -7.81 7.39 16.85
C ILE A 173 -7.34 8.83 17.11
N SER A 174 -7.74 9.78 16.27
CA SER A 174 -7.31 11.18 16.40
C SER A 174 -7.87 11.89 17.64
N ALA A 175 -9.04 11.47 18.11
CA ALA A 175 -9.71 12.02 19.29
C ALA A 175 -9.20 11.41 20.60
N SER A 176 -8.48 10.28 20.51
CA SER A 176 -7.96 9.58 21.68
C SER A 176 -6.73 10.30 22.25
N PRO A 177 -6.69 10.62 23.56
CA PRO A 177 -5.52 11.21 24.17
C PRO A 177 -4.33 10.23 24.12
N PRO A 178 -3.08 10.73 24.00
CA PRO A 178 -1.89 9.89 23.98
C PRO A 178 -1.83 9.04 25.27
N GLY A 179 -1.87 7.71 25.11
CA GLY A 179 -1.80 6.74 26.22
C GLY A 179 -3.02 5.82 26.40
N SER A 180 -4.11 6.02 25.65
CA SER A 180 -5.36 5.25 25.81
C SER A 180 -5.46 3.93 25.00
N PHE A 181 -4.42 3.60 24.22
CA PHE A 181 -4.41 2.39 23.36
C PHE A 181 -4.33 1.04 24.12
N GLY A 182 -4.37 1.05 25.45
CA GLY A 182 -4.10 -0.13 26.30
C GLY A 182 -5.30 -0.75 27.02
N GLU A 183 -6.48 -0.14 27.07
CA GLU A 183 -7.57 -0.64 27.94
C GLU A 183 -8.77 -1.13 27.14
N ARG A 184 -8.60 -2.30 26.51
CA ARG A 184 -9.73 -3.22 26.30
C ARG A 184 -9.67 -4.27 27.39
N HIS A 185 -10.30 -4.00 28.53
CA HIS A 185 -10.52 -4.97 29.61
C HIS A 185 -11.42 -6.11 29.11
N PRO A 186 -10.97 -7.38 29.04
CA PRO A 186 -11.86 -8.49 29.27
C PRO A 186 -12.10 -8.61 30.79
N GLY A 187 -13.19 -9.27 31.17
CA GLY A 187 -13.77 -9.22 32.51
C GLY A 187 -12.80 -9.44 33.67
N LYS A 188 -13.13 -8.80 34.79
CA LYS A 188 -12.65 -9.10 36.14
C LYS A 188 -12.52 -10.61 36.34
N GLU A 189 -11.31 -11.08 36.61
CA GLU A 189 -11.07 -12.09 37.62
C GLU A 189 -9.73 -11.77 38.31
N ASP A 190 -9.80 -11.83 39.63
CA ASP A 190 -8.81 -11.44 40.63
C ASP A 190 -7.66 -12.44 40.65
N GLY A 191 -6.40 -11.99 40.63
CA GLY A 191 -5.25 -12.89 40.71
C GLY A 191 -3.94 -12.30 40.23
N THR A 192 -3.20 -11.71 41.14
CA THR A 192 -1.82 -11.25 40.99
C THR A 192 -0.90 -12.36 40.50
N GLN A 193 -0.19 -12.16 39.38
CA GLN A 193 1.18 -12.63 39.18
C GLN A 193 1.85 -11.92 38.00
N ASP A 194 2.92 -11.21 38.34
CA ASP A 194 3.88 -10.54 37.45
C ASP A 194 4.64 -11.61 36.65
N VAL A 195 4.32 -11.74 35.36
CA VAL A 195 5.06 -12.58 34.41
C VAL A 195 5.77 -11.67 33.43
N GLY A 196 7.01 -11.34 33.78
CA GLY A 196 7.95 -10.66 32.88
C GLY A 196 8.12 -11.42 31.57
N CYS A 197 8.30 -10.65 30.49
CA CYS A 197 8.50 -11.11 29.12
C CYS A 197 9.55 -12.24 29.01
N GLU A 198 9.10 -13.49 28.99
CA GLU A 198 9.95 -14.69 28.84
C GLU A 198 10.52 -14.90 27.43
N TRP A 199 10.10 -14.13 26.43
CA TRP A 199 10.55 -14.32 25.03
C TRP A 199 11.89 -13.65 24.69
N MET A 200 12.51 -12.93 25.64
CA MET A 200 13.79 -12.22 25.44
C MET A 200 15.01 -12.91 26.08
N LYS A 201 14.85 -14.07 26.73
CA LYS A 201 15.98 -14.82 27.29
C LYS A 201 16.53 -15.82 26.27
N GLY A 202 17.61 -15.45 25.59
CA GLY A 202 18.35 -16.38 24.74
C GLY A 202 19.25 -15.76 23.66
N LEU A 203 19.61 -14.48 23.73
CA LEU A 203 20.48 -13.83 22.74
C LEU A 203 21.90 -13.53 23.23
N ASP A 204 22.27 -14.03 24.40
CA ASP A 204 23.64 -13.92 24.90
C ASP A 204 24.36 -15.26 24.69
N ASP A 205 24.63 -15.61 23.43
CA ASP A 205 25.61 -16.66 23.11
C ASP A 205 27.00 -16.01 23.01
N GLU A 206 27.86 -16.40 23.95
CA GLU A 206 29.29 -16.10 24.02
C GLU A 206 29.99 -16.49 22.70
N VAL A 207 30.79 -15.56 22.17
CA VAL A 207 31.76 -15.84 21.11
C VAL A 207 33.01 -16.44 21.77
N PRO A 208 33.44 -17.68 21.45
CA PRO A 208 34.73 -18.18 21.89
C PRO A 208 35.85 -17.69 20.96
N ASP A 209 36.98 -17.29 21.56
CA ASP A 209 38.26 -16.98 20.90
C ASP A 209 38.83 -18.14 20.05
#